data_AF-A0A7Y7WNS5-F1
#
_entry.id   AF-A0A7Y7WNS5-F1
#
_cell.length_a   1.000
_cell.length_b   1.000
_cell.length_c   1.000
_cell.angle_alpha   90.00
_cell.angle_beta   90.00
_cell.angle_gamma   90.00
#
_symmetry.space_group_name_H-M   'P 1'
#
loop_
_entity.id
_entity.type
_entity.pdbx_description
1 polymer ?
#
loop_
_entity_poly.entity_id
_entity_poly.type
_entity_poly.pdbx_seq_one_letter_code
_entity_poly.pdbx_strand_id
1 'polypeptide(L)'
;MKPESPPSIPTASLLLAALALIGGYGAAVSVQAAADHDSGFRNEASQKSSQLAIEIHGLIKKAKQVENGFASIIKDMLARDPARTPEGLDAQAKLEDLGRNLDSFRGMELTLRSAIVPEGLAEVHMDLRRSMARAREKMAITHSLLSQMLTVPESFESTADGEGLRALAEHSTQRLIELANA
;
A
#
# COMPACT_ATOMS: atom_id res chain seq x y z
N MET A 1 -1.73 -5.55 -32.20
CA MET A 1 -2.58 -5.77 -31.00
C MET A 1 -2.58 -4.46 -30.22
N LYS A 2 -3.76 -3.85 -29.99
CA LYS A 2 -3.87 -2.67 -29.11
C LYS A 2 -3.42 -3.08 -27.71
N PRO A 3 -2.57 -2.30 -27.01
CA PRO A 3 -2.33 -2.56 -25.60
C PRO A 3 -3.66 -2.33 -24.87
N GLU A 4 -4.24 -3.38 -24.31
CA GLU A 4 -5.32 -3.23 -23.35
C GLU A 4 -4.80 -2.32 -22.23
N SER A 5 -5.55 -1.24 -21.96
CA SER A 5 -5.28 -0.38 -20.82
C SER A 5 -5.24 -1.25 -19.57
N PRO A 6 -4.19 -1.16 -18.73
CA PRO A 6 -4.12 -1.96 -17.51
C PRO A 6 -5.37 -1.70 -16.66
N PRO A 7 -5.91 -2.71 -15.97
CA PRO A 7 -7.07 -2.54 -15.12
C PRO A 7 -6.83 -1.41 -14.13
N SER A 8 -7.78 -0.47 -14.03
CA SER A 8 -7.66 0.66 -13.11
C SER A 8 -7.71 0.15 -11.67
N ILE A 9 -6.54 0.14 -11.02
CA ILE A 9 -6.43 -0.30 -9.64
C ILE A 9 -7.09 0.76 -8.73
N PRO A 10 -8.06 0.41 -7.87
CA PRO A 10 -8.91 1.38 -7.17
C PRO A 10 -8.23 1.98 -5.92
N THR A 11 -7.00 2.49 -6.04
CA THR A 11 -6.22 3.03 -4.90
C THR A 11 -6.89 4.26 -4.27
N ALA A 12 -7.23 5.27 -5.06
CA ALA A 12 -7.82 6.53 -4.57
C ALA A 12 -9.18 6.31 -3.89
N SER A 13 -10.05 5.47 -4.48
CA SER A 13 -11.38 5.21 -3.93
C SER A 13 -11.32 4.37 -2.64
N LEU A 14 -10.30 3.53 -2.48
CA LEU A 14 -10.03 2.83 -1.23
C LEU A 14 -9.60 3.80 -0.13
N LEU A 15 -8.63 4.69 -0.42
CA LEU A 15 -8.12 5.67 0.54
C LEU A 15 -9.21 6.65 1.01
N LEU A 16 -10.01 7.19 0.08
CA LEU A 16 -11.12 8.08 0.42
C LEU A 16 -12.18 7.39 1.28
N ALA A 17 -12.52 6.14 0.95
CA ALA A 17 -13.49 5.39 1.74
C ALA A 17 -12.95 5.02 3.13
N ALA A 18 -11.64 4.77 3.26
CA ALA A 18 -11.01 4.56 4.56
C ALA A 18 -11.00 5.85 5.42
N LEU A 19 -10.78 7.03 4.81
CA LEU A 19 -10.93 8.31 5.51
C LEU A 19 -12.37 8.51 6.01
N ALA A 20 -13.36 8.24 5.16
CA ALA A 20 -14.77 8.36 5.52
C ALA A 20 -15.14 7.43 6.68
N LEU A 21 -14.64 6.18 6.68
CA LEU A 21 -14.84 5.22 7.76
C LEU A 21 -14.32 5.77 9.11
N ILE A 22 -13.13 6.37 9.12
CA ILE A 22 -12.54 6.95 10.34
C ILE A 22 -13.41 8.10 10.87
N GLY A 23 -13.98 8.92 9.98
CA GLY A 23 -14.99 9.91 10.36
C GLY A 23 -16.25 9.26 10.97
N GLY A 24 -16.68 8.13 10.39
CA GLY A 24 -17.81 7.33 10.90
C GLY A 24 -17.58 6.75 12.31
N TYR A 25 -16.33 6.38 12.65
CA TYR A 25 -15.99 5.90 14.00
C TYR A 25 -16.25 6.95 15.07
N GLY A 26 -15.87 8.22 14.85
CA GLY A 26 -16.10 9.29 15.82
C GLY A 26 -17.59 9.49 16.13
N ALA A 27 -18.45 9.39 15.10
CA ALA A 27 -19.90 9.46 15.28
C ALA A 27 -20.44 8.24 16.04
N ALA A 28 -19.96 7.03 15.74
CA ALA A 28 -20.41 5.81 16.39
C ALA A 28 -19.98 5.73 17.87
N VAL A 29 -18.76 6.15 18.21
CA VAL A 29 -18.31 6.24 19.61
C VAL A 29 -19.22 7.15 20.43
N SER A 30 -19.58 8.32 19.89
CA SER A 30 -20.48 9.26 20.55
C SER A 30 -21.87 8.66 20.80
N VAL A 31 -22.41 7.91 19.83
CA VAL A 31 -23.73 7.27 19.94
C VAL A 31 -23.70 6.12 20.94
N GLN A 32 -22.59 5.37 20.99
CA GLN A 32 -22.42 4.27 21.93
C GLN A 32 -22.35 4.78 23.37
N ALA A 33 -21.61 5.87 23.61
CA ALA A 33 -21.60 6.53 24.91
C ALA A 33 -23.00 6.99 25.35
N ALA A 34 -23.84 7.48 24.44
CA ALA A 34 -25.24 7.81 24.75
C ALA A 34 -26.09 6.57 25.08
N ALA A 35 -25.88 5.46 24.36
CA ALA A 35 -26.58 4.20 24.57
C ALA A 35 -26.28 3.49 25.90
N ASP A 36 -25.12 3.78 26.49
CA ASP A 36 -24.76 3.28 27.83
C ASP A 36 -25.59 3.95 28.92
N HIS A 37 -26.05 5.18 28.69
CA HIS A 37 -26.86 5.96 29.64
C HIS A 37 -28.37 5.86 29.39
N ASP A 38 -28.81 5.67 28.14
CA ASP A 38 -30.22 5.59 27.79
C ASP A 38 -30.52 4.43 26.83
N SER A 39 -31.41 3.55 27.28
CA SER A 39 -31.88 2.38 26.54
C SER A 39 -32.51 2.72 25.17
N GLY A 40 -33.03 3.93 24.98
CA GLY A 40 -33.58 4.40 23.70
C GLY A 40 -32.54 4.44 22.57
N PHE A 41 -31.27 4.66 22.89
CA PHE A 41 -30.17 4.78 21.92
C PHE A 41 -29.48 3.45 21.62
N ARG A 42 -29.77 2.37 22.36
CA ARG A 42 -29.15 1.05 22.14
C ARG A 42 -29.42 0.47 20.75
N ASN A 43 -30.63 0.65 20.25
CA ASN A 43 -30.99 0.20 18.90
C ASN A 43 -30.24 0.99 17.83
N GLU A 44 -30.08 2.30 18.02
CA GLU A 44 -29.33 3.16 17.09
C GLU A 44 -27.83 2.81 17.09
N ALA A 45 -27.23 2.61 18.27
CA ALA A 45 -25.84 2.19 18.41
C ALA A 45 -25.58 0.85 17.70
N SER A 46 -26.47 -0.13 17.90
CA SER A 46 -26.38 -1.45 17.26
C SER A 46 -26.49 -1.36 15.73
N GLN A 47 -27.42 -0.54 15.21
CA GLN A 47 -27.56 -0.32 13.77
C GLN A 47 -26.33 0.37 13.16
N LYS A 48 -25.80 1.41 13.82
CA LYS A 48 -24.59 2.11 13.37
C LYS A 48 -23.37 1.20 13.38
N SER A 49 -23.20 0.38 14.43
CA SER A 49 -22.11 -0.60 14.50
C SER A 49 -22.20 -1.63 13.36
N SER A 50 -23.40 -2.16 13.11
CA SER A 50 -23.65 -3.10 12.00
C SER A 50 -23.34 -2.50 10.64
N GLN A 51 -23.76 -1.25 10.41
CA GLN A 51 -23.48 -0.53 9.16
C GLN A 51 -21.97 -0.32 8.96
N LEU A 52 -21.26 0.11 10.00
CA LEU A 52 -19.81 0.27 9.95
C LEU A 52 -19.09 -1.06 9.69
N ALA A 53 -19.55 -2.17 10.28
CA ALA A 53 -18.99 -3.48 9.99
C ALA A 53 -19.10 -3.85 8.50
N ILE A 54 -20.25 -3.58 7.87
CA ILE A 54 -20.47 -3.79 6.43
C ILE A 54 -19.50 -2.93 5.61
N GLU A 55 -19.32 -1.66 5.98
CA GLU A 55 -18.38 -0.74 5.32
C GLU A 55 -16.94 -1.21 5.43
N ILE A 56 -16.51 -1.67 6.61
CA ILE A 56 -15.16 -2.23 6.82
C ILE A 56 -14.96 -3.48 5.94
N HIS A 57 -15.93 -4.38 5.87
CA HIS A 57 -15.84 -5.54 4.99
C HIS A 57 -15.77 -5.15 3.50
N GLY A 58 -16.52 -4.13 3.09
CA GLY A 58 -16.42 -3.54 1.76
C GLY A 58 -15.03 -2.99 1.45
N LEU A 59 -14.42 -2.29 2.42
CA LEU A 59 -13.04 -1.79 2.32
C LEU A 59 -12.01 -2.92 2.26
N ILE A 60 -12.16 -3.98 3.07
CA ILE A 60 -11.30 -5.17 3.01
C ILE A 60 -11.33 -5.78 1.61
N LYS A 61 -12.52 -5.90 1.01
CA LYS A 61 -12.68 -6.41 -0.35
C LYS A 61 -11.96 -5.52 -1.38
N LYS A 62 -12.09 -4.18 -1.27
CA LYS A 62 -11.38 -3.23 -2.14
C LYS A 62 -9.86 -3.31 -1.97
N ALA A 63 -9.36 -3.42 -0.73
CA ALA A 63 -7.93 -3.60 -0.46
C ALA A 63 -7.39 -4.89 -1.10
N LYS A 64 -8.15 -6.00 -1.05
CA LYS A 64 -7.81 -7.23 -1.77
C LYS A 64 -7.80 -7.07 -3.30
N GLN A 65 -8.69 -6.23 -3.85
CA GLN A 65 -8.65 -5.92 -5.29
C GLN A 65 -7.38 -5.17 -5.66
N VAL A 66 -6.94 -4.23 -4.82
CA VAL A 66 -5.65 -3.53 -4.99
C VAL A 66 -4.49 -4.52 -4.91
N GLU A 67 -4.46 -5.37 -3.88
CA GLU A 67 -3.45 -6.44 -3.72
C GLU A 67 -3.37 -7.33 -4.97
N ASN A 68 -4.51 -7.85 -5.45
CA ASN A 68 -4.57 -8.72 -6.62
C ASN A 68 -4.16 -8.00 -7.90
N GLY A 69 -4.52 -6.73 -8.06
CA GLY A 69 -4.13 -5.91 -9.21
C GLY A 69 -2.61 -5.77 -9.31
N PHE A 70 -1.97 -5.40 -8.20
CA PHE A 70 -0.50 -5.30 -8.17
C PHE A 70 0.18 -6.67 -8.25
N ALA A 71 -0.39 -7.72 -7.67
CA ALA A 71 0.14 -9.08 -7.84
C ALA A 71 0.12 -9.53 -9.31
N SER A 72 -0.90 -9.14 -10.09
CA SER A 72 -0.95 -9.39 -11.53
C SER A 72 0.16 -8.62 -12.25
N ILE A 73 0.33 -7.33 -11.96
CA ILE A 73 1.40 -6.50 -12.55
C ILE A 73 2.77 -7.10 -12.26
N ILE A 74 3.04 -7.54 -11.02
CA ILE A 74 4.31 -8.19 -10.67
C ILE A 74 4.55 -9.43 -11.53
N LYS A 75 3.55 -10.29 -11.70
CA LYS A 75 3.66 -11.48 -12.55
C LYS A 75 3.97 -11.09 -14.00
N ASP A 76 3.29 -10.08 -14.53
CA ASP A 76 3.48 -9.61 -15.91
C ASP A 76 4.89 -9.00 -16.11
N MET A 77 5.41 -8.27 -15.11
CA MET A 77 6.76 -7.71 -15.15
C MET A 77 7.82 -8.80 -15.10
N LEU A 78 7.64 -9.83 -14.27
CA LEU A 78 8.58 -10.94 -14.15
C LEU A 78 8.55 -11.90 -15.36
N ALA A 79 7.41 -11.99 -16.05
CA ALA A 79 7.26 -12.85 -17.23
C ALA A 79 7.76 -12.19 -18.53
N ARG A 80 7.96 -10.87 -18.54
CA ARG A 80 8.48 -10.14 -19.70
C ARG A 80 10.00 -10.20 -19.75
N ASP A 81 10.52 -10.43 -20.96
CA ASP A 81 11.95 -10.26 -21.24
C ASP A 81 12.34 -8.78 -21.04
N PRO A 82 13.28 -8.46 -20.12
CA PRO A 82 13.73 -7.09 -19.85
C PRO A 82 14.24 -6.37 -21.11
N ALA A 83 14.78 -7.12 -22.08
CA ALA A 83 15.29 -6.59 -23.34
C ALA A 83 14.19 -6.05 -24.28
N ARG A 84 12.91 -6.25 -23.94
CA ARG A 84 11.75 -5.84 -24.75
C ARG A 84 10.89 -4.75 -24.10
N THR A 85 11.43 -4.05 -23.10
CA THR A 85 10.72 -2.93 -22.49
C THR A 85 10.56 -1.82 -23.55
N PRO A 86 9.32 -1.42 -23.91
CA PRO A 86 9.12 -0.39 -24.92
C PRO A 86 9.77 0.92 -24.46
N GLU A 87 10.69 1.45 -25.26
CA GLU A 87 11.18 2.82 -25.09
C GLU A 87 9.98 3.79 -25.11
N GLY A 88 9.92 4.70 -24.13
CA GLY A 88 8.94 5.78 -24.13
C GLY A 88 7.59 5.48 -23.47
N LEU A 89 7.42 4.36 -22.75
CA LEU A 89 6.41 4.35 -21.69
C LEU A 89 6.88 5.35 -20.63
N ASP A 90 6.01 6.26 -20.17
CA ASP A 90 6.34 7.21 -19.08
C ASP A 90 6.46 6.46 -17.74
N ALA A 91 7.47 5.62 -17.68
CA ALA A 91 7.76 4.72 -16.58
C ALA A 91 8.27 5.51 -15.37
N GLN A 92 8.90 6.66 -15.62
CA GLN A 92 9.30 7.59 -14.57
C GLN A 92 8.07 8.23 -13.90
N ALA A 93 7.10 8.78 -14.64
CA ALA A 93 5.89 9.31 -14.00
C ALA A 93 5.09 8.21 -13.30
N LYS A 94 5.03 6.99 -13.86
CA LYS A 94 4.40 5.85 -13.19
C LYS A 94 5.12 5.46 -11.89
N LEU A 95 6.44 5.55 -11.86
CA LEU A 95 7.22 5.30 -10.65
C LEU A 95 6.93 6.36 -9.59
N GLU A 96 6.91 7.64 -9.97
CA GLU A 96 6.54 8.75 -9.09
C GLU A 96 5.11 8.61 -8.56
N ASP A 97 4.13 8.31 -9.42
CA ASP A 97 2.75 8.09 -9.05
C ASP A 97 2.61 6.93 -8.06
N LEU A 98 3.36 5.84 -8.27
CA LEU A 98 3.37 4.71 -7.36
C LEU A 98 4.00 5.06 -6.00
N GLY A 99 5.06 5.87 -6.00
CA GLY A 99 5.67 6.45 -4.80
C GLY A 99 4.65 7.27 -3.98
N ARG A 100 3.95 8.21 -4.64
CA ARG A 100 2.90 9.02 -3.98
C ARG A 100 1.77 8.16 -3.41
N ASN A 101 1.38 7.10 -4.13
CA ASN A 101 0.38 6.16 -3.66
C ASN A 101 0.89 5.38 -2.43
N LEU A 102 2.16 4.95 -2.40
CA LEU A 102 2.77 4.28 -1.25
C LEU A 102 2.76 5.17 0.00
N ASP A 103 3.12 6.44 -0.14
CA ASP A 103 3.09 7.43 0.94
C ASP A 103 1.67 7.64 1.45
N SER A 104 0.71 7.74 0.53
CA SER A 104 -0.71 7.87 0.88
C SER A 104 -1.25 6.65 1.65
N PHE A 105 -0.87 5.43 1.23
CA PHE A 105 -1.20 4.20 1.96
C PHE A 105 -0.54 4.16 3.34
N ARG A 106 0.72 4.60 3.43
CA ARG A 106 1.43 4.66 4.71
C ARG A 106 0.77 5.64 5.66
N GLY A 107 0.41 6.84 5.18
CA GLY A 107 -0.35 7.82 5.95
C GLY A 107 -1.67 7.24 6.46
N MET A 108 -2.42 6.56 5.58
CA MET A 108 -3.67 5.91 5.95
C MET A 108 -3.49 4.79 7.00
N GLU A 109 -2.47 3.94 6.88
CA GLU A 109 -2.15 2.92 7.88
C GLU A 109 -1.91 3.53 9.27
N LEU A 110 -1.22 4.67 9.32
CA LEU A 110 -0.97 5.40 10.56
C LEU A 110 -2.27 5.96 11.13
N THR A 111 -3.10 6.60 10.29
CA THR A 111 -4.41 7.13 10.71
C THR A 111 -5.32 6.02 11.25
N LEU A 112 -5.39 4.87 10.56
CA LEU A 112 -6.15 3.71 11.02
C LEU A 112 -5.60 3.17 12.35
N ARG A 113 -4.28 3.15 12.53
CA ARG A 113 -3.66 2.70 13.78
C ARG A 113 -3.99 3.61 14.97
N SER A 114 -4.11 4.92 14.75
CA SER A 114 -4.44 5.91 15.78
C SER A 114 -5.94 6.11 15.99
N ALA A 115 -6.80 5.49 15.17
CA ALA A 115 -8.23 5.70 15.24
C ALA A 115 -8.81 5.10 16.53
N ILE A 116 -9.76 5.82 17.15
CA ILE A 116 -10.57 5.28 18.23
C ILE A 116 -11.66 4.43 17.59
N VAL A 117 -11.61 3.12 17.83
CA VAL A 117 -12.52 2.14 17.21
C VAL A 117 -13.71 1.90 18.14
N PRO A 118 -14.97 1.96 17.64
CA PRO A 118 -16.14 1.59 18.42
C PRO A 118 -16.06 0.15 18.95
N GLU A 119 -16.64 -0.08 20.12
CA GLU A 119 -16.65 -1.40 20.75
C GLU A 119 -17.36 -2.42 19.86
N GLY A 120 -16.81 -3.64 19.79
CA GLY A 120 -17.30 -4.71 18.91
C GLY A 120 -16.77 -4.67 17.47
N LEU A 121 -16.10 -3.59 17.04
CA LEU A 121 -15.50 -3.50 15.69
C LEU A 121 -13.98 -3.72 15.67
N ALA A 122 -13.35 -3.93 16.83
CA ALA A 122 -11.90 -4.02 16.96
C ALA A 122 -11.27 -5.10 16.08
N GLU A 123 -11.82 -6.32 16.05
CA GLU A 123 -11.29 -7.41 15.25
C GLU A 123 -11.38 -7.13 13.75
N VAL A 124 -12.55 -6.69 13.29
CA VAL A 124 -12.81 -6.39 11.87
C VAL A 124 -11.96 -5.19 11.40
N HIS A 125 -11.75 -4.20 12.28
CA HIS A 125 -10.82 -3.10 12.04
C HIS A 125 -9.36 -3.59 11.91
N MET A 126 -8.93 -4.53 12.75
CA MET A 126 -7.59 -5.13 12.64
C MET A 126 -7.40 -5.89 11.33
N ASP A 127 -8.43 -6.57 10.84
CA ASP A 127 -8.40 -7.23 9.53
C ASP A 127 -8.31 -6.22 8.37
N LEU A 128 -8.99 -5.08 8.46
CA LEU A 128 -8.80 -3.99 7.52
C LEU A 128 -7.35 -3.51 7.50
N ARG A 129 -6.75 -3.26 8.66
CA ARG A 129 -5.35 -2.83 8.75
C ARG A 129 -4.39 -3.84 8.11
N ARG A 130 -4.61 -5.15 8.33
CA ARG A 130 -3.82 -6.21 7.68
C ARG A 130 -4.01 -6.21 6.16
N SER A 131 -5.25 -6.06 5.68
CA SER A 131 -5.55 -6.02 4.25
C SER A 131 -4.88 -4.83 3.56
N MET A 132 -4.92 -3.65 4.18
CA MET A 132 -4.23 -2.45 3.71
C MET A 132 -2.71 -2.66 3.62
N ALA A 133 -2.11 -3.28 4.65
CA ALA A 133 -0.69 -3.57 4.67
C ALA A 133 -0.25 -4.53 3.54
N ARG A 134 -1.05 -5.56 3.24
CA ARG A 134 -0.79 -6.48 2.11
C ARG A 134 -0.89 -5.78 0.77
N ALA A 135 -1.88 -4.92 0.59
CA ALA A 135 -2.01 -4.11 -0.63
C ALA A 135 -0.77 -3.20 -0.82
N ARG A 136 -0.32 -2.52 0.25
CA ARG A 136 0.89 -1.68 0.23
C ARG A 136 2.16 -2.50 -0.05
N GLU A 137 2.27 -3.71 0.48
CA GLU A 137 3.39 -4.62 0.20
C GLU A 137 3.51 -4.91 -1.30
N LYS A 138 2.40 -5.28 -1.97
CA LYS A 138 2.44 -5.55 -3.41
C LYS A 138 2.77 -4.30 -4.22
N MET A 139 2.25 -3.14 -3.84
CA MET A 139 2.65 -1.86 -4.43
C MET A 139 4.15 -1.59 -4.29
N ALA A 140 4.73 -1.86 -3.11
CA ALA A 140 6.15 -1.63 -2.86
C ALA A 140 7.04 -2.56 -3.70
N ILE A 141 6.63 -3.81 -3.88
CA ILE A 141 7.32 -4.75 -4.78
C ILE A 141 7.25 -4.25 -6.22
N THR A 142 6.07 -3.81 -6.69
CA THR A 142 5.94 -3.23 -8.04
C THR A 142 6.84 -2.00 -8.21
N HIS A 143 6.90 -1.11 -7.21
CA HIS A 143 7.77 0.07 -7.23
C HIS A 143 9.24 -0.33 -7.34
N SER A 144 9.68 -1.29 -6.53
CA SER A 144 11.06 -1.78 -6.56
C SER A 144 11.42 -2.43 -7.90
N LEU A 145 10.52 -3.22 -8.49
CA LEU A 145 10.77 -3.82 -9.79
C LEU A 145 10.86 -2.75 -10.88
N LEU A 146 9.97 -1.75 -10.84
CA LEU A 146 9.96 -0.67 -11.82
C LEU A 146 11.21 0.19 -11.70
N SER A 147 11.66 0.52 -10.48
CA SER A 147 12.89 1.28 -10.27
C SER A 147 14.11 0.51 -10.77
N GLN A 148 14.17 -0.81 -10.55
CA GLN A 148 15.26 -1.65 -11.06
C GLN A 148 15.28 -1.73 -12.59
N MET A 149 14.11 -1.77 -13.25
CA MET A 149 14.04 -1.76 -14.71
C MET A 149 14.48 -0.43 -15.32
N LEU A 150 14.34 0.68 -14.60
CA LEU A 150 14.68 2.03 -15.09
C LEU A 150 16.09 2.46 -14.74
N THR A 151 16.73 1.80 -13.79
CA THR A 151 18.09 2.12 -13.37
C THR A 151 19.07 1.28 -14.18
N VAL A 152 19.97 1.93 -14.91
CA VAL A 152 21.12 1.23 -15.51
C VAL A 152 22.02 0.77 -14.37
N PRO A 153 22.26 -0.54 -14.19
CA PRO A 153 23.15 -1.01 -13.14
C PRO A 153 24.57 -0.52 -13.41
N GLU A 154 25.21 0.00 -12.36
CA GLU A 154 26.61 0.40 -12.41
C GLU A 154 27.47 -0.87 -12.39
N SER A 155 28.13 -1.16 -13.50
CA SER A 155 29.03 -2.32 -13.61
C SER A 155 30.37 -1.97 -12.97
N PHE A 156 30.73 -2.69 -11.91
CA PHE A 156 32.06 -2.63 -11.33
C PHE A 156 32.88 -3.83 -11.82
N GLU A 157 33.91 -3.58 -12.62
CA GLU A 157 34.83 -4.63 -13.04
C GLU A 157 35.71 -5.05 -11.85
N SER A 158 35.53 -6.30 -11.40
CA SER A 158 36.31 -6.89 -10.33
C SER A 158 36.67 -8.32 -10.70
N THR A 159 37.87 -8.76 -10.30
CA THR A 159 38.21 -10.18 -10.25
C THR A 159 37.47 -10.85 -9.08
N ALA A 160 37.11 -12.12 -9.21
CA ALA A 160 36.44 -12.89 -8.14
C ALA A 160 37.43 -13.41 -7.08
N ASP A 161 38.53 -12.70 -6.87
CA ASP A 161 39.53 -12.98 -5.85
C ASP A 161 39.24 -12.18 -4.57
N GLY A 162 40.00 -12.45 -3.50
CA GLY A 162 39.77 -11.80 -2.20
C GLY A 162 39.97 -10.28 -2.21
N GLU A 163 40.83 -9.76 -3.08
CA GLU A 163 41.07 -8.32 -3.22
C GLU A 163 39.92 -7.64 -3.97
N GLY A 164 39.43 -8.25 -5.05
CA GLY A 164 38.28 -7.78 -5.80
C GLY A 164 36.99 -7.77 -4.97
N LEU A 165 36.76 -8.81 -4.17
CA LEU A 165 35.63 -8.84 -3.23
C LEU A 165 35.73 -7.73 -2.17
N ARG A 166 36.94 -7.40 -1.71
CA ARG A 166 37.17 -6.31 -0.77
C ARG A 166 36.92 -4.94 -1.41
N ALA A 167 37.40 -4.74 -2.64
CA ALA A 167 37.17 -3.52 -3.40
C ALA A 167 35.67 -3.29 -3.67
N LEU A 168 34.92 -4.36 -4.01
CA LEU A 168 33.47 -4.28 -4.16
C LEU A 168 32.76 -3.92 -2.86
N ALA A 169 33.21 -4.48 -1.73
CA ALA A 169 32.65 -4.18 -0.41
C ALA A 169 32.91 -2.73 0.01
N GLU A 170 34.12 -2.21 -0.21
CA GLU A 170 34.46 -0.80 0.05
C GLU A 170 33.63 0.14 -0.83
N HIS A 171 33.53 -0.14 -2.14
CA HIS A 171 32.70 0.63 -3.06
C HIS A 171 31.22 0.68 -2.61
N SER A 172 30.66 -0.48 -2.23
CA SER A 172 29.27 -0.57 -1.76
C SER A 172 29.06 0.18 -0.44
N THR A 173 30.04 0.10 0.47
CA THR A 173 30.00 0.80 1.76
C THR A 173 30.04 2.32 1.56
N GLN A 174 30.86 2.80 0.64
CA GLN A 174 30.98 4.21 0.33
C GLN A 174 29.69 4.78 -0.27
N ARG A 175 29.06 4.04 -1.18
CA ARG A 175 27.73 4.38 -1.74
C ARG A 175 26.64 4.47 -0.66
N LEU A 176 26.66 3.57 0.33
CA LEU A 176 25.71 3.61 1.45
C LEU A 176 25.91 4.84 2.34
N ILE A 177 27.15 5.25 2.56
CA ILE A 177 27.47 6.47 3.32
C ILE A 177 26.98 7.71 2.57
N GLU A 178 27.17 7.78 1.26
CA GLU A 178 26.68 8.89 0.43
C GLU A 178 25.16 8.99 0.48
N LEU A 179 24.45 7.87 0.37
CA LEU A 179 22.98 7.83 0.46
C LEU A 179 22.45 8.19 1.85
N ALA A 180 23.19 7.90 2.91
CA ALA A 180 22.80 8.25 4.28
C ALA A 180 23.01 9.74 4.60
N ASN A 181 23.90 10.41 3.86
CA ASN A 181 24.25 11.82 4.02
C ASN A 181 23.52 12.76 3.04
N ALA A 182 22.80 12.21 2.05
CA ALA A 182 21.99 12.94 1.08
C ALA A 182 20.56 13.17 1.59
#